data_AF-A0A6N9BWJ4-F1
#
_entry.id   AF-A0A6N9BWJ4-F1
#
_cell.length_a   1.000
_cell.length_b   1.000
_cell.length_c   1.000
_cell.angle_alpha   90.00
_cell.angle_beta   90.00
_cell.angle_gamma   90.00
#
_symmetry.space_group_name_H-M   'P 1'
#
loop_
_entity.id
_entity.type
_entity.pdbx_description
1 polymer ?
#
loop_
_entity_poly.entity_id
_entity_poly.type
_entity_poly.pdbx_seq_one_letter_code
_entity_poly.pdbx_strand_id
1 'polypeptide(L)' 'MYSLEEARARLRGVDPVARRLAAGLSAIVGDREGNVFEVFPDGTRTVLETGLAPDASQPDAAAPHGFGLTDG' A
#
# COMPACT_ATOMS: atom_id res chain seq x y z
N MET A 1 -10.10 6.16 37.86
CA MET A 1 -9.47 7.16 36.98
C MET A 1 -8.57 6.42 36.00
N TYR A 2 -8.73 6.62 34.69
CA TYR A 2 -7.78 6.09 33.71
C TYR A 2 -6.46 6.85 33.81
N SER A 3 -5.34 6.14 33.92
CA SER A 3 -4.01 6.76 33.83
C SER A 3 -3.78 7.27 32.41
N LEU A 4 -3.11 8.42 32.27
CA LEU A 4 -2.72 8.98 30.98
C LEU A 4 -1.89 7.99 30.15
N GLU A 5 -1.07 7.16 30.81
CA GLU A 5 -0.26 6.12 30.15
C GLU A 5 -1.12 4.98 29.59
N GLU A 6 -2.19 4.60 30.29
CA GLU A 6 -3.14 3.57 29.84
C GLU A 6 -3.99 4.07 28.66
N ALA A 7 -4.41 5.34 28.70
CA ALA A 7 -5.09 6.00 27.60
C ALA A 7 -4.19 6.13 26.35
N ARG A 8 -2.90 6.42 26.54
CA ARG A 8 -1.91 6.49 25.46
C ARG A 8 -1.62 5.11 24.86
N ALA A 9 -1.50 4.08 25.67
CA ALA A 9 -1.29 2.70 25.19
C ALA A 9 -2.45 2.25 24.29
N ARG A 10 -3.70 2.58 24.65
CA ARG A 10 -4.86 2.29 23.82
C ARG A 10 -4.86 3.07 22.50
N LEU A 11 -4.52 4.36 22.54
CA LEU A 11 -4.45 5.18 21.33
C LEU A 11 -3.33 4.77 20.36
N ARG A 12 -2.23 4.17 20.86
CA ARG A 12 -1.14 3.65 20.00
C ARG A 12 -1.52 2.38 19.24
N GLY A 13 -2.48 1.60 19.73
CA GLY A 13 -2.94 0.37 19.07
C GLY A 13 -4.07 0.60 18.06
N VAL A 14 -4.64 1.81 17.99
CA VAL A 14 -5.70 2.12 17.03
C VAL A 14 -5.07 2.42 15.69
N ASP A 15 -5.42 1.59 14.70
CA ASP A 15 -5.01 1.77 13.32
C ASP A 15 -5.38 3.20 12.81
N PRO A 16 -4.41 3.94 12.24
CA PRO A 16 -4.64 5.32 11.80
C PRO A 16 -5.66 5.42 10.65
N VAL A 17 -5.81 4.37 9.84
CA VAL A 17 -6.84 4.31 8.79
C VAL A 17 -8.22 4.19 9.42
N ALA A 18 -8.40 3.26 10.36
CA ALA A 18 -9.63 3.10 11.11
C ALA A 18 -10.04 4.40 11.84
N ARG A 19 -9.07 5.15 12.36
CA ARG A 19 -9.32 6.46 12.99
C ARG A 19 -9.81 7.51 11.99
N ARG A 20 -9.23 7.56 10.80
CA ARG A 20 -9.68 8.49 9.73
C ARG A 20 -11.09 8.16 9.28
N LEU A 21 -11.38 6.88 9.05
CA LEU A 21 -12.70 6.42 8.65
C LEU A 21 -13.75 6.76 9.72
N ALA A 22 -13.45 6.50 11.01
CA ALA A 22 -14.34 6.85 12.11
C ALA A 22 -14.55 8.38 12.27
N ALA A 23 -13.59 9.19 11.83
CA ALA A 23 -13.68 10.66 11.82
C ALA A 23 -14.40 11.22 10.58
N GLY A 24 -14.93 10.36 9.68
CA GLY A 24 -15.60 10.81 8.47
C GLY A 24 -14.63 11.23 7.35
N LEU A 25 -13.36 10.84 7.43
CA LEU A 25 -12.35 11.12 6.41
C LEU A 25 -12.10 9.90 5.53
N SER A 26 -11.90 10.12 4.24
CA SER A 26 -11.43 9.05 3.36
C SER A 26 -9.97 8.68 3.65
N ALA A 27 -9.59 7.47 3.25
CA ALA A 27 -8.23 6.96 3.40
C ALA A 27 -7.73 6.33 2.10
N ILE A 28 -6.47 6.57 1.77
CA ILE A 28 -5.78 5.91 0.66
C ILE A 28 -5.12 4.64 1.20
N VAL A 29 -5.43 3.49 0.60
CA VAL A 29 -4.95 2.16 1.02
C VAL A 29 -4.45 1.39 -0.19
N GLY A 30 -3.32 0.68 -0.04
CA GLY A 30 -2.80 -0.25 -1.04
C GLY A 30 -3.04 -1.71 -0.63
N ASP A 31 -3.26 -2.60 -1.59
CA ASP A 31 -3.23 -4.06 -1.38
C ASP A 31 -1.88 -4.67 -1.78
N ARG A 32 -1.75 -6.00 -1.66
CA ARG A 32 -0.50 -6.70 -2.00
C ARG A 32 -0.36 -6.95 -3.49
N GLU A 33 -1.46 -6.84 -4.20
CA GLU A 33 -1.62 -6.98 -5.64
C GLU A 33 -1.27 -5.68 -6.37
N GLY A 34 -0.94 -4.61 -5.65
CA GLY A 34 -0.50 -3.34 -6.20
C GLY A 34 -1.65 -2.46 -6.67
N ASN A 35 -2.83 -2.62 -6.11
CA ASN A 35 -3.96 -1.73 -6.32
C ASN A 35 -4.01 -0.67 -5.22
N VAL A 36 -4.39 0.54 -5.60
CA VAL A 36 -4.58 1.67 -4.69
C VAL A 36 -6.05 2.05 -4.71
N PHE A 37 -6.63 2.14 -3.51
CA PHE A 37 -8.03 2.46 -3.31
C PHE A 37 -8.19 3.71 -2.44
N GLU A 38 -9.19 4.52 -2.76
CA GLU A 38 -9.79 5.45 -1.82
C GLU A 38 -10.93 4.73 -1.09
N VAL A 39 -10.85 4.69 0.24
CA VAL A 39 -11.86 4.11 1.11
C VAL A 39 -12.60 5.23 1.82
N PHE A 40 -13.91 5.30 1.65
CA PHE A 40 -14.79 6.27 2.28
C PHE A 40 -15.29 5.77 3.64
N PRO A 41 -15.70 6.68 4.55
CA PRO A 41 -16.25 6.33 5.87
C PRO A 41 -17.48 5.42 5.85
N ASP A 42 -18.27 5.47 4.78
CA ASP A 42 -19.44 4.63 4.55
C ASP A 42 -19.08 3.19 4.11
N GLY A 43 -17.78 2.90 3.94
CA GLY A 43 -17.27 1.62 3.49
C GLY A 43 -17.15 1.51 1.96
N THR A 44 -17.58 2.51 1.20
CA THR A 44 -17.42 2.56 -0.25
C THR A 44 -15.94 2.60 -0.61
N ARG A 45 -15.54 1.90 -1.66
CA ARG A 45 -14.16 1.88 -2.16
C ARG A 45 -14.13 2.24 -3.64
N THR A 46 -13.24 3.15 -4.00
CA THR A 46 -12.98 3.55 -5.39
C THR A 46 -11.54 3.18 -5.74
N VAL A 47 -11.36 2.51 -6.87
CA VAL A 47 -10.03 2.22 -7.42
C VAL A 47 -9.44 3.51 -7.98
N LEU A 48 -8.28 3.91 -7.48
CA LEU A 48 -7.51 5.03 -8.01
C LEU A 48 -6.49 4.56 -9.04
N GLU A 49 -5.79 3.46 -8.73
CA GLU A 49 -4.72 2.92 -9.57
C GLU A 49 -4.63 1.39 -9.40
N THR A 50 -4.19 0.69 -10.45
CA THR A 50 -4.04 -0.77 -10.45
C THR A 50 -2.73 -1.15 -11.13
N GLY A 51 -2.13 -2.26 -10.73
CA GLY A 51 -0.94 -2.79 -11.40
C GLY A 51 0.36 -2.10 -11.02
N LEU A 52 0.44 -1.51 -9.82
CA LEU A 52 1.70 -1.02 -9.25
C LEU A 52 2.56 -2.13 -8.64
N ALA A 53 2.04 -3.35 -8.57
CA ALA A 53 2.87 -4.49 -8.21
C ALA A 53 3.95 -4.64 -9.28
N PRO A 54 5.23 -4.77 -8.91
CA PRO A 54 6.24 -5.09 -9.89
C PRO A 54 5.80 -6.38 -10.54
N ASP A 55 5.46 -6.32 -11.83
CA ASP A 55 5.35 -7.52 -12.63
C ASP A 55 6.63 -8.31 -12.36
N ALA A 56 6.51 -9.51 -11.80
CA ALA A 56 7.63 -10.46 -11.72
C ALA A 56 8.19 -10.76 -13.14
N SER A 57 7.50 -10.28 -14.17
CA SER A 57 7.87 -10.16 -15.58
C SER A 57 8.76 -8.96 -15.92
N GLN A 58 9.42 -8.30 -14.97
CA GLN A 58 10.69 -7.63 -15.26
C GLN A 58 11.84 -8.63 -15.01
N PRO A 59 12.12 -9.58 -15.92
CA PRO A 59 13.43 -10.18 -15.97
C PRO A 59 14.37 -9.07 -16.41
N ASP A 60 15.12 -8.53 -15.45
CA ASP A 60 16.40 -7.89 -15.72
C ASP A 60 16.43 -7.04 -17.01
N ALA A 61 15.79 -5.86 -16.99
CA ALA A 61 15.97 -4.84 -18.02
C ALA A 61 17.40 -4.25 -18.02
N ALA A 62 18.38 -5.02 -17.55
CA ALA A 62 19.80 -4.75 -17.56
C ALA A 62 20.61 -6.00 -17.96
N ALA A 63 20.11 -6.82 -18.90
CA ALA A 63 21.02 -7.44 -19.85
C ALA A 63 21.23 -6.45 -21.00
N PRO A 64 22.29 -5.61 -21.03
CA PRO A 64 22.71 -5.05 -22.30
C PRO A 64 22.92 -6.25 -23.22
N HIS A 65 22.25 -6.27 -24.37
CA HIS A 65 22.47 -7.27 -25.39
C HIS A 65 23.97 -7.32 -25.70
N GLY A 66 24.68 -8.23 -25.03
CA GLY A 66 26.07 -8.52 -25.28
C GLY A 66 26.12 -9.05 -26.69
N PHE A 67 26.72 -8.26 -27.58
CA PHE A 67 27.00 -8.63 -28.95
C PHE A 67 27.73 -9.99 -28.92
N GLY A 68 27.04 -11.04 -29.35
CA GLY A 68 27.60 -12.38 -29.42
C GLY A 68 28.75 -12.40 -30.43
N LEU A 69 29.98 -12.29 -29.94
CA LEU A 69 31.14 -12.79 -30.65
C LEU A 69 31.15 -14.31 -30.44
N THR A 70 30.53 -15.03 -31.37
CA THR A 70 30.74 -16.46 -31.57
C THR A 70 32.20 -16.64 -32.02
N ASP A 71 33.04 -17.18 -31.15
CA ASP A 71 34.32 -17.77 -31.55
C ASP A 71 34.03 -19.16 -32.13
N GLY A 72 34.51 -19.38 -33.36
CA GLY A 72 34.33 -20.61 -34.13
C GLY A 72 34.80 -20.44 -35.57
#